data_AF-A0A1G4AD16-F1
#
_entry.id   AF-A0A1G4AD16-F1
#
_cell.length_a   1.000
_cell.length_b   1.000
_cell.length_c   1.000
_cell.angle_alpha   90.00
_cell.angle_beta   90.00
_cell.angle_gamma   90.00
#
_symmetry.space_group_name_H-M   'P 1'
#
loop_
_entity.id
_entity.type
_entity.pdbx_description
1 polymer ?
#
loop_
_entity_poly.entity_id
_entity_poly.type
_entity_poly.pdbx_seq_one_letter_code
_entity_poly.pdbx_strand_id
1 'polypeptide(L)'
;MTTVGLLTTGAASLLAVLTACTRPAPDPQTAAAARVELGRHLVEQVAMCADCHAPRLPNGQFDRTRWLQGSLLPFAATVPMPWAPVAPSIAGLPGYNDEQAVLFLTTGRRAAGPTRPPMPEFRFADEEARAVVAYLRSLTPASPVAGG
;
A
#
# COMPACT_ATOMS: atom_id res chain seq x y z
N MET A 1 7.95 76.60 -40.75
CA MET A 1 8.71 75.61 -39.96
C MET A 1 7.98 75.40 -38.64
N THR A 2 7.21 74.31 -38.53
CA THR A 2 6.91 73.57 -37.28
C THR A 2 6.04 72.36 -37.63
N THR A 3 6.64 71.18 -37.68
CA THR A 3 5.96 69.88 -37.78
C THR A 3 5.64 69.37 -36.38
N VAL A 4 4.38 69.09 -36.08
CA VAL A 4 3.94 68.45 -34.83
C VAL A 4 3.91 66.94 -35.05
N GLY A 5 4.72 66.20 -34.29
CA GLY A 5 4.78 64.73 -34.31
C GLY A 5 3.71 64.11 -33.39
N LEU A 6 2.98 63.13 -33.92
CA LEU A 6 2.07 62.27 -33.14
C LEU A 6 2.89 61.24 -32.34
N LEU A 7 2.74 61.24 -31.02
CA LEU A 7 3.16 60.11 -30.18
C LEU A 7 2.09 59.02 -30.23
N THR A 8 2.42 57.86 -30.79
CA THR A 8 1.65 56.63 -30.64
C THR A 8 2.20 55.85 -29.44
N THR A 9 1.38 55.66 -28.42
CA THR A 9 1.67 54.80 -27.28
C THR A 9 1.46 53.33 -27.69
N GLY A 10 2.54 52.57 -27.80
CA GLY A 10 2.49 51.12 -28.03
C GLY A 10 2.11 50.39 -26.75
N ALA A 11 0.95 49.74 -26.73
CA ALA A 11 0.57 48.80 -25.68
C ALA A 11 1.38 47.51 -25.85
N ALA A 12 2.35 47.28 -24.97
CA ALA A 12 3.08 46.03 -24.90
C ALA A 12 2.17 44.94 -24.30
N SER A 13 1.62 44.08 -25.14
CA SER A 13 0.90 42.88 -24.73
C SER A 13 1.88 41.86 -24.12
N LEU A 14 1.90 41.74 -22.79
CA LEU A 14 2.51 40.59 -22.11
C LEU A 14 1.67 39.34 -22.37
N LEU A 15 1.99 38.61 -23.43
CA LEU A 15 1.48 37.25 -23.62
C LEU A 15 2.37 36.30 -22.80
N ALA A 16 2.00 36.09 -21.54
CA ALA A 16 2.61 35.05 -20.72
C ALA A 16 2.24 33.68 -21.32
N VAL A 17 3.19 33.03 -22.00
CA VAL A 17 3.04 31.68 -22.52
C VAL A 17 2.99 30.73 -21.33
N LEU A 18 1.79 30.29 -20.96
CA LEU A 18 1.56 29.16 -20.05
C LEU A 18 2.00 27.88 -20.76
N THR A 19 3.30 27.62 -20.79
CA THR A 19 3.81 26.31 -21.21
C THR A 19 3.45 25.32 -20.13
N ALA A 20 2.30 24.67 -20.28
CA ALA A 20 1.93 23.54 -19.45
C ALA A 20 3.03 22.48 -19.57
N CYS A 21 3.72 22.19 -18.46
CA CYS A 21 4.67 21.09 -18.38
C CYS A 21 3.92 19.78 -18.53
N THR A 22 3.68 19.33 -19.76
CA THR A 22 3.15 18.00 -20.04
C THR A 22 4.24 16.97 -19.73
N ARG A 23 4.27 16.50 -18.48
CA ARG A 23 5.14 15.39 -18.10
C ARG A 23 4.58 14.12 -18.76
N PRO A 24 5.36 13.38 -19.55
CA PRO A 24 4.90 12.13 -20.14
C PRO A 24 4.43 11.17 -19.05
N ALA A 25 3.36 10.40 -19.34
CA ALA A 25 2.98 9.30 -18.47
C ALA A 25 4.16 8.31 -18.36
N PRO A 26 4.39 7.73 -17.18
CA PRO A 26 5.40 6.70 -17.02
C PRO A 26 5.05 5.49 -17.90
N ASP A 27 6.08 4.78 -18.36
CA ASP A 27 5.86 3.50 -19.04
C ASP A 27 5.21 2.48 -18.08
N PRO A 28 4.55 1.42 -18.60
CA PRO A 28 3.84 0.46 -17.77
C PRO A 28 4.69 -0.26 -16.72
N GLN A 29 5.98 -0.51 -17.00
CA GLN A 29 6.87 -1.19 -16.05
C GLN A 29 7.24 -0.26 -14.91
N THR A 30 7.56 1.00 -15.21
CA THR A 30 7.80 2.05 -14.21
C THR A 30 6.56 2.27 -13.34
N ALA A 31 5.37 2.31 -13.95
CA ALA A 31 4.11 2.43 -13.22
C ALA A 31 3.83 1.23 -12.29
N ALA A 32 4.12 0.00 -12.75
CA ALA A 32 3.98 -1.20 -11.94
C ALA A 32 4.97 -1.22 -10.77
N ALA A 33 6.24 -0.85 -11.01
CA ALA A 33 7.25 -0.74 -9.96
C ALA A 33 6.87 0.31 -8.91
N ALA A 34 6.39 1.48 -9.34
CA ALA A 34 5.91 2.53 -8.44
C ALA A 34 4.72 2.07 -7.58
N ARG A 35 3.80 1.27 -8.15
CA ARG A 35 2.69 0.69 -7.40
C ARG A 35 3.17 -0.31 -6.34
N VAL A 36 4.12 -1.17 -6.68
CA VAL A 36 4.71 -2.11 -5.70
C VAL A 36 5.43 -1.36 -4.58
N GLU A 37 6.16 -0.29 -4.91
CA GLU A 37 6.86 0.52 -3.91
C GLU A 37 5.89 1.26 -2.97
N LEU A 38 4.80 1.82 -3.51
CA LEU A 38 3.73 2.38 -2.67
C LEU A 38 3.14 1.31 -1.75
N GLY A 39 2.87 0.12 -2.28
CA GLY A 39 2.38 -1.01 -1.49
C GLY A 39 3.33 -1.39 -0.37
N ARG A 40 4.63 -1.44 -0.66
CA ARG A 40 5.68 -1.69 0.33
C ARG A 40 5.67 -0.62 1.42
N HIS A 41 5.61 0.66 1.06
CA HIS A 41 5.52 1.76 2.03
C HIS A 41 4.30 1.61 2.94
N LEU A 42 3.13 1.34 2.36
CA LEU A 42 1.89 1.15 3.13
C LEU A 42 2.00 -0.04 4.08
N VAL A 43 2.51 -1.20 3.62
CA VAL A 43 2.63 -2.42 4.43
C VAL A 43 3.70 -2.29 5.51
N GLU A 44 4.86 -1.75 5.17
CA GLU A 44 6.05 -1.77 6.03
C GLU A 44 6.21 -0.51 6.89
N GLN A 45 5.58 0.61 6.54
CA GLN A 45 5.82 1.90 7.19
C GLN A 45 4.55 2.57 7.73
N VAL A 46 3.38 2.31 7.13
CA VAL A 46 2.11 2.92 7.56
C VAL A 46 1.27 1.95 8.40
N ALA A 47 1.00 0.76 7.85
CA ALA A 47 0.12 -0.23 8.46
C ALA A 47 0.82 -1.22 9.39
N MET A 48 2.16 -1.23 9.38
CA MET A 48 2.99 -2.08 10.25
C MET A 48 2.61 -3.56 10.18
N CYS A 49 2.25 -4.09 9.02
CA CYS A 49 1.70 -5.45 8.93
C CYS A 49 2.67 -6.51 9.48
N ALA A 50 3.98 -6.26 9.39
CA ALA A 50 5.01 -7.13 9.93
C ALA A 50 4.94 -7.33 11.44
N ASP A 51 4.42 -6.37 12.22
CA ASP A 51 4.33 -6.49 13.68
C ASP A 51 3.50 -7.70 14.12
N CYS A 52 2.53 -8.11 13.30
CA CYS A 52 1.74 -9.32 13.51
C CYS A 52 2.14 -10.44 12.54
N HIS A 53 2.38 -10.12 11.27
CA HIS A 53 2.53 -11.13 10.22
C HIS A 53 3.98 -11.58 9.95
N ALA A 54 4.99 -11.04 10.63
CA ALA A 54 6.37 -11.54 10.52
C ALA A 54 6.84 -12.17 11.83
N PRO A 55 7.50 -13.35 11.79
CA PRO A 55 8.09 -13.93 12.98
C PRO A 55 9.29 -13.09 13.45
N ARG A 56 9.61 -13.22 14.73
CA ARG A 56 10.77 -12.55 15.35
C ARG A 56 11.82 -13.57 15.77
N LEU A 57 13.08 -13.16 15.69
CA LEU A 57 14.22 -13.87 16.25
C LEU A 57 14.25 -13.72 17.79
N PRO A 58 15.04 -14.53 18.52
CA PRO A 58 15.13 -14.42 19.98
C PRO A 58 15.58 -13.04 20.49
N ASN A 59 16.29 -12.26 19.66
CA ASN A 59 16.71 -10.89 19.97
C ASN A 59 15.61 -9.83 19.71
N GLY A 60 14.38 -10.25 19.37
CA GLY A 60 13.24 -9.37 19.12
C GLY A 60 13.19 -8.75 17.72
N GLN A 61 14.24 -8.86 16.91
CA GLN A 61 14.23 -8.38 15.53
C GLN A 61 13.36 -9.27 14.64
N PHE A 62 12.83 -8.71 13.57
CA PHE A 62 12.12 -9.50 12.57
C PHE A 62 13.03 -10.51 11.89
N ASP A 63 12.55 -11.74 11.76
CA ASP A 63 13.17 -12.75 10.92
C ASP A 63 12.85 -12.43 9.45
N ARG A 64 13.81 -11.76 8.79
CA ARG A 64 13.68 -11.34 7.38
C ARG A 64 13.66 -12.51 6.40
N THR A 65 14.09 -13.72 6.82
CA THR A 65 14.03 -14.91 5.95
C THR A 65 12.60 -15.45 5.80
N ARG A 66 11.71 -15.09 6.72
CA ARG A 66 10.29 -15.44 6.75
C ARG A 66 9.41 -14.19 6.75
N TRP A 67 9.81 -13.18 5.99
CA TRP A 67 9.12 -11.89 5.94
C TRP A 67 7.64 -12.05 5.54
N LEU A 68 6.73 -11.59 6.39
CA LEU A 68 5.28 -11.66 6.21
C LEU A 68 4.69 -13.08 6.00
N GLN A 69 5.41 -14.12 6.44
CA GLN A 69 4.98 -15.53 6.34
C GLN A 69 4.14 -16.00 7.54
N GLY A 70 3.67 -15.09 8.38
CA GLY A 70 2.83 -15.36 9.54
C GLY A 70 3.64 -15.58 10.83
N SER A 71 2.95 -15.49 11.97
CA SER A 71 3.57 -15.71 13.27
C SER A 71 2.54 -16.10 14.34
N LEU A 72 3.02 -16.76 15.39
CA LEU A 72 2.29 -16.82 16.66
C LEU A 72 2.42 -15.44 17.33
N LEU A 73 1.29 -14.85 17.72
CA LEU A 73 1.32 -13.54 18.36
C LEU A 73 1.89 -13.66 19.78
N PRO A 74 2.86 -12.82 20.18
CA PRO A 74 3.45 -12.86 21.51
C PRO A 74 2.58 -12.17 22.58
N PHE A 75 1.31 -11.89 22.25
CA PHE A 75 0.35 -11.23 23.10
C PHE A 75 -1.05 -11.82 22.90
N ALA A 76 -1.90 -11.66 23.90
CA ALA A 76 -3.28 -12.15 23.90
C ALA A 76 -4.22 -11.10 24.46
N ALA A 77 -5.53 -11.30 24.24
CA ALA A 77 -6.55 -10.49 24.87
C ALA A 77 -6.47 -10.61 26.41
N THR A 78 -6.60 -9.47 27.11
CA THR A 78 -6.61 -9.41 28.58
C THR A 78 -8.00 -9.64 29.18
N VAL A 79 -9.03 -9.68 28.34
CA VAL A 79 -10.43 -9.94 28.70
C VAL A 79 -11.02 -10.97 27.74
N PRO A 80 -12.08 -11.72 28.14
CA PRO A 80 -12.74 -12.65 27.24
C PRO A 80 -13.31 -11.94 26.00
N MET A 81 -12.79 -12.26 24.83
CA MET A 81 -13.27 -11.75 23.54
C MET A 81 -12.84 -12.65 22.38
N PRO A 82 -13.48 -12.55 21.20
CA PRO A 82 -12.97 -13.21 19.99
C PRO A 82 -11.54 -12.76 19.69
N TRP A 83 -10.61 -13.71 19.58
CA TRP A 83 -9.19 -13.44 19.38
C TRP A 83 -8.54 -14.41 18.40
N ALA A 84 -7.62 -13.93 17.57
CA ALA A 84 -6.75 -14.68 16.70
C ALA A 84 -5.37 -14.83 17.35
N PRO A 85 -5.00 -16.01 17.87
CA PRO A 85 -3.68 -16.20 18.47
C PRO A 85 -2.56 -16.29 17.43
N VAL A 86 -2.91 -16.55 16.17
CA VAL A 86 -1.98 -16.71 15.05
C VAL A 86 -2.35 -15.72 13.95
N ALA A 87 -1.36 -14.95 13.50
CA ALA A 87 -1.46 -14.17 12.27
C ALA A 87 -1.00 -15.05 11.10
N PRO A 88 -1.84 -15.24 10.06
CA PRO A 88 -1.51 -16.11 8.93
C PRO A 88 -0.40 -15.51 8.05
N SER A 89 0.18 -16.32 7.16
CA SER A 89 1.00 -15.80 6.07
C SER A 89 0.18 -14.86 5.19
N ILE A 90 0.73 -13.70 4.88
CA ILE A 90 0.15 -12.76 3.90
C ILE A 90 1.05 -12.56 2.68
N ALA A 91 2.31 -13.01 2.75
CA ALA A 91 3.18 -13.11 1.57
C ALA A 91 2.52 -14.00 0.51
N GLY A 92 2.34 -13.46 -0.69
CA GLY A 92 1.65 -14.11 -1.80
C GLY A 92 0.13 -14.21 -1.67
N LEU A 93 -0.48 -13.67 -0.60
CA LEU A 93 -1.93 -13.71 -0.33
C LEU A 93 -2.58 -15.10 -0.49
N PRO A 94 -2.13 -16.11 0.28
CA PRO A 94 -2.70 -17.45 0.21
C PRO A 94 -4.19 -17.44 0.60
N GLY A 95 -5.03 -18.10 -0.20
CA GLY A 95 -6.48 -18.19 0.05
C GLY A 95 -7.29 -16.95 -0.32
N TYR A 96 -6.66 -15.92 -0.88
CA TYR A 96 -7.33 -14.73 -1.41
C TYR A 96 -7.05 -14.59 -2.90
N ASN A 97 -8.07 -14.26 -3.70
CA ASN A 97 -7.85 -13.59 -4.97
C ASN A 97 -7.65 -12.07 -4.75
N ASP A 98 -7.28 -11.34 -5.80
CA ASP A 98 -6.93 -9.92 -5.68
C ASP A 98 -8.15 -9.07 -5.30
N GLU A 99 -9.32 -9.36 -5.87
CA GLU A 99 -10.56 -8.62 -5.58
C GLU A 99 -11.02 -8.80 -4.13
N GLN A 100 -10.90 -10.02 -3.60
CA GLN A 100 -11.19 -10.31 -2.20
C GLN A 100 -10.22 -9.59 -1.28
N ALA A 101 -8.93 -9.52 -1.64
CA ALA A 101 -7.93 -8.83 -0.86
C ALA A 101 -8.17 -7.31 -0.88
N VAL A 102 -8.48 -6.73 -2.03
CA VAL A 102 -8.85 -5.31 -2.16
C VAL A 102 -10.12 -5.01 -1.34
N LEU A 103 -11.16 -5.85 -1.43
CA LEU A 103 -12.38 -5.66 -0.64
C LEU A 103 -12.07 -5.71 0.87
N PHE A 104 -11.24 -6.65 1.30
CA PHE A 104 -10.83 -6.76 2.70
C PHE A 104 -10.07 -5.50 3.17
N LEU A 105 -9.14 -5.01 2.36
CA LEU A 105 -8.30 -3.85 2.70
C LEU A 105 -9.05 -2.51 2.65
N THR A 106 -10.13 -2.41 1.87
CA THR A 106 -10.97 -1.22 1.77
C THR A 106 -12.09 -1.20 2.79
N THR A 107 -12.61 -2.37 3.21
CA THR A 107 -13.81 -2.46 4.06
C THR A 107 -13.55 -3.06 5.44
N GLY A 108 -12.39 -3.67 5.68
CA GLY A 108 -12.07 -4.42 6.89
C GLY A 108 -12.93 -5.67 7.11
N ARG A 109 -13.60 -6.17 6.06
CA ARG A 109 -14.48 -7.33 6.13
C ARG A 109 -13.94 -8.49 5.31
N ARG A 110 -13.99 -9.69 5.90
CA ARG A 110 -13.74 -10.95 5.20
C ARG A 110 -15.06 -11.55 4.71
N ALA A 111 -14.98 -12.53 3.80
CA ALA A 111 -16.18 -13.27 3.36
C ALA A 111 -16.95 -13.89 4.54
N ALA A 112 -16.21 -14.37 5.55
CA ALA A 112 -16.76 -14.96 6.78
C ALA A 112 -17.20 -13.91 7.85
N GLY A 113 -17.37 -12.64 7.50
CA GLY A 113 -17.82 -11.58 8.42
C GLY A 113 -16.76 -10.51 8.75
N PRO A 114 -16.85 -9.82 9.89
CA PRO A 114 -15.86 -8.79 10.26
C PRO A 114 -14.47 -9.41 10.45
N THR A 115 -13.42 -8.59 10.46
CA THR A 115 -12.08 -9.06 10.83
C THR A 115 -12.08 -9.61 12.27
N ARG A 116 -11.10 -10.45 12.62
CA ARG A 116 -10.98 -11.02 13.98
C ARG A 116 -9.82 -10.32 14.68
N PRO A 117 -10.02 -9.76 15.89
CA PRO A 117 -8.93 -9.14 16.64
C PRO A 117 -7.74 -10.10 16.82
N PRO A 118 -6.49 -9.59 16.82
CA PRO A 118 -6.11 -8.18 16.79
C PRO A 118 -5.96 -7.57 15.40
N MET A 119 -6.32 -8.29 14.33
CA MET A 119 -6.25 -7.73 12.99
C MET A 119 -7.09 -6.44 12.94
N PRO A 120 -6.55 -5.30 12.47
CA PRO A 120 -7.32 -4.08 12.34
C PRO A 120 -8.30 -4.15 11.16
N GLU A 121 -9.31 -3.30 11.20
CA GLU A 121 -10.20 -3.08 10.07
C GLU A 121 -9.64 -1.93 9.21
N PHE A 122 -9.06 -2.27 8.05
CA PHE A 122 -8.49 -1.26 7.15
C PHE A 122 -9.56 -0.52 6.34
N ARG A 123 -9.26 0.72 5.97
CA ARG A 123 -10.10 1.62 5.15
C ARG A 123 -9.26 2.33 4.10
N PHE A 124 -8.35 1.59 3.46
CA PHE A 124 -7.52 2.13 2.39
C PHE A 124 -8.38 2.64 1.22
N ALA A 125 -7.88 3.64 0.51
CA ALA A 125 -8.41 3.96 -0.82
C ALA A 125 -8.23 2.75 -1.75
N ASP A 126 -9.06 2.62 -2.80
CA ASP A 126 -8.97 1.49 -3.74
C ASP A 126 -7.58 1.34 -4.36
N GLU A 127 -6.96 2.48 -4.73
CA GLU A 127 -5.61 2.53 -5.29
C GLU A 127 -4.52 2.06 -4.31
N GLU A 128 -4.62 2.46 -3.04
CA GLU A 128 -3.73 2.03 -1.97
C GLU A 128 -3.90 0.54 -1.66
N ALA A 129 -5.15 0.07 -1.60
CA ALA A 129 -5.45 -1.35 -1.41
C ALA A 129 -4.86 -2.21 -2.54
N ARG A 130 -4.98 -1.76 -3.80
CA ARG A 130 -4.35 -2.42 -4.95
C ARG A 130 -2.83 -2.37 -4.90
N ALA A 131 -2.24 -1.28 -4.41
CA ALA A 131 -0.79 -1.18 -4.20
C ALA A 131 -0.32 -2.19 -3.14
N VAL A 132 -1.02 -2.28 -2.01
CA VAL A 132 -0.77 -3.29 -0.97
C VAL A 132 -0.85 -4.71 -1.54
N VAL A 133 -1.90 -5.02 -2.31
CA VAL A 133 -2.04 -6.33 -2.98
C VAL A 133 -0.88 -6.60 -3.93
N ALA A 134 -0.50 -5.63 -4.76
CA ALA A 134 0.63 -5.78 -5.69
C ALA A 134 1.94 -6.07 -4.97
N TYR A 135 2.22 -5.40 -3.84
CA TYR A 135 3.39 -5.70 -3.03
C TYR A 135 3.30 -7.08 -2.38
N LEU A 136 2.18 -7.43 -1.74
CA LEU A 136 2.06 -8.74 -1.10
C LEU A 136 2.18 -9.90 -2.10
N ARG A 137 1.68 -9.72 -3.33
CA ARG A 137 1.84 -10.70 -4.42
C ARG A 137 3.28 -10.82 -4.94
N SER A 138 4.10 -9.79 -4.81
CA SER A 138 5.50 -9.86 -5.24
C SER A 138 6.38 -10.66 -4.27
N LEU A 139 5.89 -10.91 -3.05
CA LEU A 139 6.61 -11.69 -2.04
C LEU A 139 6.47 -13.19 -2.26
N THR A 140 7.55 -13.92 -1.95
CA THR A 140 7.54 -15.39 -1.94
C THR A 140 6.60 -15.91 -0.83
N PRO A 141 5.57 -16.70 -1.17
CA PRO A 141 4.70 -17.32 -0.17
C PRO A 141 5.48 -18.26 0.76
N ALA A 142 4.95 -18.50 1.95
CA ALA A 142 5.42 -19.60 2.79
C ALA A 142 5.28 -20.93 2.03
N SER A 143 6.23 -21.84 2.18
CA SER A 143 6.07 -23.21 1.68
C SER A 143 4.83 -23.84 2.32
N PRO A 144 4.03 -24.62 1.57
CA PRO A 144 2.91 -25.35 2.17
C PRO A 144 3.42 -26.21 3.32
N VAL A 145 2.85 -26.03 4.51
CA VAL A 145 3.10 -26.98 5.60
C VAL A 145 2.44 -28.28 5.18
N ALA A 146 3.23 -29.34 4.98
CA ALA A 146 2.72 -30.65 4.62
C ALA A 146 1.84 -31.20 5.77
N GLY A 147 0.53 -31.18 5.60
CA GLY A 147 -0.45 -31.86 6.46
C GLY A 147 -0.89 -31.06 7.68
N GLY A 148 -2.13 -30.56 7.62
CA GLY A 148 -2.94 -30.14 8.76
C GLY A 148 -4.34 -30.68 8.59
#